data_AF-A0A8T3ZUN3-F1
#
_entry.id   AF-A0A8T3ZUN3-F1
#
_cell.length_a   1.000
_cell.length_b   1.000
_cell.length_c   1.000
_cell.angle_alpha   90.00
_cell.angle_beta   90.00
_cell.angle_gamma   90.00
#
_symmetry.space_group_name_H-M   'P 1'
#
loop_
_entity.id
_entity.type
_entity.pdbx_description
1 polymer ?
#
loop_
_entity_poly.entity_id
_entity_poly.type
_entity_poly.pdbx_seq_one_letter_code
_entity_poly.pdbx_strand_id
1 'polypeptide(L)'
;MMGREAGRRKRELSRASEMELRDFKVSELFFALAIAAVVIAVAAYLLFFRNSPIEVRVADAVSLENIDGAAVKVASGNSAFASVSQGGVARFAGIPNSGPLTVEVAKYGYENFSQTLAFPSRGLFSVLLHPVPTPAANSSAKADFLIVSNREALAGKYGTENGRAIEGKLANLAKAARDNDGLSSRVEFISARDGKSALSQINFLLAESRARYLLIVGGDSIVPFQQVANPLLAKQDVAVFAFIAKQDSEVPSDYPYARGGKVAVGRIHDGSDSKAGSSPAILPMLDYAIKAHAAQIPETSLEKIISADNYGPYLDEMFSTQKSPRKAAVSPPLFYYALSPPSTDGDAGKVIALIGTGRIAYLSLHGNDPGESQLFAGRENDANYAVITAALAKKGAVENKFFLADSCYGATPMRTAEESIPVALLSRGALGFIGSTTSSFSNSDALRTTSDSQAGSLGVSNALLYYAARGISEGKRQGDALNAARVRLDAADALDRLTIVQFILNGDPTLRAG
;
A
#
# COMPACT_ATOMS: atom_id res chain seq x y z
N MET A 1 -30.24 99.84 59.06
CA MET A 1 -30.85 98.74 58.25
C MET A 1 -29.89 98.15 57.19
N MET A 2 -28.69 98.72 56.94
CA MET A 2 -27.73 98.22 55.94
C MET A 2 -26.86 97.01 56.37
N GLY A 3 -26.78 96.66 57.66
CA GLY A 3 -25.94 95.56 58.14
C GLY A 3 -26.51 94.15 57.93
N ARG A 4 -27.80 94.01 57.61
CA ARG A 4 -28.46 92.70 57.42
C ARG A 4 -28.40 92.18 55.97
N GLU A 5 -28.18 93.04 55.00
CA GLU A 5 -28.07 92.65 53.57
C GLU A 5 -26.69 92.08 53.21
N ALA A 6 -25.61 92.67 53.76
CA ALA A 6 -24.24 92.22 53.46
C ALA A 6 -23.95 90.80 54.00
N GLY A 7 -24.52 90.44 55.16
CA GLY A 7 -24.38 89.09 55.73
C GLY A 7 -25.15 88.01 54.97
N ARG A 8 -26.26 88.37 54.30
CA ARG A 8 -27.08 87.45 53.50
C ARG A 8 -26.38 87.10 52.18
N ARG A 9 -25.83 88.12 51.50
CA ARG A 9 -25.03 87.93 50.27
C ARG A 9 -23.79 87.06 50.48
N LYS A 10 -23.08 87.21 51.61
CA LYS A 10 -21.87 86.41 51.89
C LYS A 10 -22.19 84.93 52.17
N ARG A 11 -23.35 84.62 52.79
CA ARG A 11 -23.82 83.25 52.99
C ARG A 11 -24.34 82.61 51.69
N GLU A 12 -24.96 83.40 50.82
CA GLU A 12 -25.40 82.92 49.50
C GLU A 12 -24.21 82.61 48.58
N LEU A 13 -23.18 83.46 48.54
CA LEU A 13 -21.96 83.20 47.76
C LEU A 13 -21.14 82.01 48.28
N SER A 14 -21.05 81.82 49.60
CA SER A 14 -20.37 80.64 50.18
C SER A 14 -21.13 79.34 49.90
N ARG A 15 -22.47 79.37 49.88
CA ARG A 15 -23.27 78.20 49.51
C ARG A 15 -23.22 77.89 48.01
N ALA A 16 -23.15 78.92 47.18
CA ALA A 16 -22.98 78.76 45.74
C ALA A 16 -21.62 78.11 45.41
N SER A 17 -20.52 78.55 46.03
CA SER A 17 -19.21 77.96 45.76
C SER A 17 -19.06 76.54 46.35
N GLU A 18 -19.69 76.23 47.48
CA GLU A 18 -19.73 74.85 48.02
C GLU A 18 -20.59 73.91 47.16
N MET A 19 -21.68 74.40 46.55
CA MET A 19 -22.46 73.62 45.58
C MET A 19 -21.66 73.36 44.30
N GLU A 20 -21.02 74.38 43.71
CA GLU A 20 -20.21 74.20 42.50
C GLU A 20 -19.03 73.24 42.72
N LEU A 21 -18.35 73.31 43.86
CA LEU A 21 -17.26 72.37 44.20
C LEU A 21 -17.75 70.93 44.47
N ARG A 22 -18.98 70.76 44.99
CA ARG A 22 -19.59 69.44 45.14
C ARG A 22 -20.03 68.88 43.79
N ASP A 23 -20.70 69.67 42.97
CA ASP A 23 -21.17 69.25 41.66
C ASP A 23 -20.00 68.94 40.71
N PHE A 24 -18.91 69.71 40.79
CA PHE A 24 -17.68 69.43 40.04
C PHE A 24 -17.04 68.10 40.46
N LYS A 25 -16.88 67.84 41.76
CA LYS A 25 -16.32 66.57 42.27
C LYS A 25 -17.21 65.36 41.98
N VAL A 26 -18.53 65.56 41.98
CA VAL A 26 -19.49 64.52 41.60
C VAL A 26 -19.36 64.20 40.11
N SER A 27 -19.19 65.21 39.25
CA SER A 27 -19.00 65.01 37.81
C SER A 27 -17.69 64.27 37.45
N GLU A 28 -16.57 64.59 38.13
CA GLU A 28 -15.30 63.88 37.93
C GLU A 28 -15.37 62.41 38.38
N LEU A 29 -16.08 62.14 39.48
CA LEU A 29 -16.29 60.77 39.96
C LEU A 29 -17.14 59.95 39.00
N PHE A 30 -18.22 60.53 38.44
CA PHE A 30 -19.03 59.86 37.42
C PHE A 30 -18.24 59.60 36.14
N PHE A 31 -17.40 60.53 35.71
CA PHE A 31 -16.55 60.35 34.54
C PHE A 31 -15.49 59.25 34.75
N ALA A 32 -14.84 59.23 35.92
CA ALA A 32 -13.88 58.18 36.28
C ALA A 32 -14.54 56.79 36.35
N LEU A 33 -15.74 56.69 36.91
CA LEU A 33 -16.52 55.45 36.96
C LEU A 33 -16.95 54.98 35.56
N ALA A 34 -17.34 55.90 34.68
CA ALA A 34 -17.68 55.57 33.29
C ALA A 34 -16.47 55.02 32.53
N ILE A 35 -15.29 55.64 32.68
CA ILE A 35 -14.05 55.13 32.07
C ILE A 35 -13.70 53.75 32.62
N ALA A 36 -13.76 53.56 33.94
CA ALA A 36 -13.48 52.26 34.55
C ALA A 36 -14.44 51.17 34.04
N ALA A 37 -15.73 51.48 33.92
CA ALA A 37 -16.73 50.56 33.36
C ALA A 37 -16.42 50.20 31.89
N VAL A 38 -16.01 51.16 31.07
CA VAL A 38 -15.60 50.91 29.68
C VAL A 38 -14.34 50.04 29.62
N VAL A 39 -13.33 50.31 30.45
CA VAL A 39 -12.10 49.51 30.48
C VAL A 39 -12.40 48.07 30.92
N ILE A 40 -13.24 47.87 31.94
CA ILE A 40 -13.67 46.54 32.38
C ILE A 40 -14.45 45.84 31.28
N ALA A 41 -15.38 46.53 30.61
CA ALA A 41 -16.15 45.97 29.50
C ALA A 41 -15.24 45.56 28.33
N VAL A 42 -14.26 46.39 27.97
CA VAL A 42 -13.28 46.09 26.92
C VAL A 42 -12.37 44.92 27.34
N ALA A 43 -11.90 44.88 28.58
CA ALA A 43 -11.09 43.77 29.08
C ALA A 43 -11.87 42.45 29.12
N ALA A 44 -13.14 42.48 29.58
CA ALA A 44 -14.04 41.35 29.56
C ALA A 44 -14.35 40.89 28.14
N TYR A 45 -14.58 41.82 27.21
CA TYR A 45 -14.77 41.55 25.78
C TYR A 45 -13.53 40.90 25.17
N LEU A 46 -12.33 41.42 25.44
CA LEU A 46 -11.06 40.86 24.97
C LEU A 46 -10.79 39.47 25.56
N LEU A 47 -11.10 39.25 26.84
CA LEU A 47 -10.98 37.94 27.49
C LEU A 47 -11.98 36.93 26.92
N PHE A 48 -13.23 37.35 26.70
CA PHE A 48 -14.26 36.53 26.07
C PHE A 48 -13.85 36.12 24.65
N PHE A 49 -13.37 37.07 23.85
CA PHE A 49 -12.87 36.78 22.51
C PHE A 49 -11.62 35.90 22.54
N ARG A 50 -10.71 36.10 23.49
CA ARG A 50 -9.49 35.28 23.66
C ARG A 50 -9.77 33.84 24.10
N ASN A 51 -10.92 33.60 24.73
CA ASN A 51 -11.27 32.27 25.27
C ASN A 51 -12.40 31.57 24.51
N SER A 52 -13.03 32.23 23.53
CA SER A 52 -14.07 31.60 22.72
C SER A 52 -13.49 30.42 21.92
N PRO A 53 -14.07 29.22 22.03
CA PRO A 53 -13.60 28.06 21.29
C PRO A 53 -13.85 28.26 19.79
N ILE A 54 -12.96 27.69 18.99
CA ILE A 54 -13.19 27.49 17.56
C ILE A 54 -14.00 26.22 17.41
N GLU A 55 -15.16 26.30 16.77
CA GLU A 55 -15.98 25.15 16.44
C GLU A 55 -15.92 24.90 14.94
N VAL A 56 -15.55 23.68 14.54
CA VAL A 56 -15.57 23.25 13.14
C VAL A 56 -16.70 22.24 12.98
N ARG A 57 -17.79 22.67 12.35
CA ARG A 57 -18.88 21.81 11.92
C ARG A 57 -18.51 21.13 10.61
N VAL A 58 -18.59 19.81 10.59
CA VAL A 58 -18.31 18.96 9.43
C VAL A 58 -19.62 18.36 8.97
N ALA A 59 -20.00 18.62 7.72
CA ALA A 59 -21.21 18.08 7.12
C ALA A 59 -20.94 17.56 5.71
N ASP A 60 -21.79 16.65 5.24
CA ASP A 60 -21.77 16.13 3.89
C ASP A 60 -22.24 17.23 2.92
N ALA A 61 -21.48 17.49 1.85
CA ALA A 61 -21.79 18.56 0.90
C ALA A 61 -23.05 18.29 0.07
N VAL A 62 -23.52 17.04 0.00
CA VAL A 62 -24.68 16.58 -0.74
C VAL A 62 -25.91 16.47 0.17
N SER A 63 -25.81 15.71 1.26
CA SER A 63 -26.95 15.49 2.17
C SER A 63 -27.14 16.61 3.20
N LEU A 64 -26.11 17.43 3.42
CA LEU A 64 -26.02 18.43 4.49
C LEU A 64 -26.10 17.86 5.91
N GLU A 65 -26.03 16.53 6.06
CA GLU A 65 -26.02 15.86 7.35
C GLU A 65 -24.66 16.01 8.04
N ASN A 66 -24.69 16.06 9.37
CA ASN A 66 -23.49 16.14 10.19
C ASN A 66 -22.64 14.87 10.07
N ILE A 67 -21.34 15.03 9.87
CA ILE A 67 -20.38 13.92 9.74
C ILE A 67 -19.65 13.71 11.06
N ASP A 68 -19.92 12.57 11.70
CA ASP A 68 -19.21 12.12 12.91
C ASP A 68 -17.90 11.43 12.58
N GLY A 69 -16.93 11.52 13.50
CA GLY A 69 -15.66 10.82 13.39
C GLY A 69 -14.75 11.35 12.27
N ALA A 70 -14.93 12.60 11.83
CA ALA A 70 -13.99 13.28 10.95
C ALA A 70 -12.82 13.79 11.77
N ALA A 71 -11.59 13.54 11.31
CA ALA A 71 -10.39 14.09 11.92
C ALA A 71 -10.25 15.56 11.47
N VAL A 72 -10.27 16.48 12.43
CA VAL A 72 -10.16 17.92 12.19
C VAL A 72 -8.86 18.42 12.80
N LYS A 73 -8.08 19.15 12.02
CA LYS A 73 -6.86 19.80 12.47
C LYS A 73 -6.94 21.30 12.17
N VAL A 74 -6.56 22.09 13.16
CA VAL A 74 -6.55 23.55 13.06
C VAL A 74 -5.15 24.04 13.40
N ALA A 75 -4.54 24.81 12.51
CA ALA A 75 -3.21 25.37 12.69
C ALA A 75 -3.23 26.91 12.64
N SER A 76 -2.46 27.55 13.53
CA SER A 76 -2.26 29.00 13.58
C SER A 76 -0.79 29.27 13.88
N GLY A 77 -0.08 29.87 12.92
CA GLY A 77 1.37 30.00 12.99
C GLY A 77 2.07 28.64 13.14
N ASN A 78 2.91 28.49 14.16
CA ASN A 78 3.67 27.26 14.45
C ASN A 78 2.91 26.28 15.36
N SER A 79 1.66 26.56 15.72
CA SER A 79 0.86 25.70 16.59
C SER A 79 -0.22 24.98 15.79
N ALA A 80 -0.37 23.68 16.03
CA ALA A 80 -1.42 22.84 15.44
C ALA A 80 -2.17 22.07 16.53
N PHE A 81 -3.49 21.98 16.36
CA PHE A 81 -4.41 21.34 17.29
C PHE A 81 -5.24 20.32 16.51
N ALA A 82 -5.50 19.15 17.09
CA ALA A 82 -6.29 18.09 16.44
C ALA A 82 -7.45 17.66 17.35
N SER A 83 -8.58 17.36 16.73
CA SER A 83 -9.79 16.86 17.40
C SER A 83 -10.58 15.99 16.42
N VAL A 84 -11.58 15.27 16.93
CA VAL A 84 -12.47 14.43 16.13
C VAL A 84 -13.89 14.97 16.27
N SER A 85 -14.62 15.07 15.16
CA SER A 85 -16.00 15.56 15.20
C SER A 85 -16.93 14.61 15.97
N GLN A 86 -17.73 15.16 16.88
CA GLN A 86 -18.80 14.48 17.60
C GLN A 86 -20.11 15.26 17.43
N GLY A 87 -21.17 14.61 16.99
CA GLY A 87 -22.38 15.29 16.51
C GLY A 87 -22.12 16.22 15.31
N GLY A 88 -21.10 15.93 14.49
CA GLY A 88 -20.63 16.77 13.39
C GLY A 88 -19.83 17.99 13.82
N VAL A 89 -19.41 18.13 15.08
CA VAL A 89 -18.67 19.32 15.56
C VAL A 89 -17.36 18.92 16.22
N ALA A 90 -16.26 19.54 15.82
CA ALA A 90 -14.97 19.50 16.50
C ALA A 90 -14.70 20.84 17.20
N ARG A 91 -14.42 20.80 18.50
CA ARG A 91 -14.20 22.01 19.31
C ARG A 91 -12.73 22.15 19.69
N PHE A 92 -12.22 23.37 19.60
CA PHE A 92 -10.83 23.71 19.94
C PHE A 92 -10.78 24.94 20.85
N ALA A 93 -10.12 24.82 21.99
CA ALA A 93 -9.86 25.93 22.91
C ALA A 93 -8.39 26.34 22.86
N GLY A 94 -8.09 27.60 23.19
CA GLY A 94 -6.71 28.06 23.37
C GLY A 94 -5.89 28.29 22.10
N ILE A 95 -6.50 28.28 20.92
CA ILE A 95 -5.77 28.53 19.66
C ILE A 95 -5.29 29.99 19.60
N PRO A 96 -3.98 30.26 19.41
CA PRO A 96 -3.45 31.62 19.32
C PRO A 96 -4.07 32.42 18.15
N ASN A 97 -4.40 33.70 18.38
CA ASN A 97 -4.91 34.61 17.34
C ASN A 97 -3.78 35.44 16.71
N SER A 98 -2.69 34.79 16.32
CA SER A 98 -1.46 35.47 15.87
C SER A 98 -1.25 35.44 14.35
N GLY A 99 -2.22 34.93 13.57
CA GLY A 99 -2.07 34.85 12.12
C GLY A 99 -3.19 34.06 11.43
N PRO A 100 -2.97 33.70 10.14
CA PRO A 100 -3.90 32.89 9.37
C PRO A 100 -4.18 31.55 10.04
N LEU A 101 -5.43 31.11 9.94
CA LEU A 101 -5.89 29.83 10.46
C LEU A 101 -6.04 28.82 9.32
N THR A 102 -5.29 27.72 9.35
CA THR A 102 -5.47 26.61 8.41
C THR A 102 -6.34 25.54 9.05
N VAL A 103 -7.44 25.19 8.40
CA VAL A 103 -8.34 24.10 8.81
C VAL A 103 -8.19 22.95 7.82
N GLU A 104 -7.83 21.78 8.33
CA GLU A 104 -7.72 20.52 7.59
C GLU A 104 -8.77 19.54 8.13
N VAL A 105 -9.56 18.93 7.26
CA VAL A 105 -10.55 17.92 7.65
C VAL A 105 -10.39 16.68 6.78
N ALA A 106 -10.32 15.51 7.42
CA ALA A 106 -10.24 14.22 6.75
C ALA A 106 -11.30 13.27 7.31
N LYS A 107 -12.06 12.63 6.41
CA LYS A 107 -13.02 11.58 6.74
C LYS A 107 -13.00 10.51 5.66
N TYR A 108 -13.02 9.24 6.09
CA TYR A 108 -13.15 8.13 5.16
C TYR A 108 -14.43 8.22 4.31
N GLY A 109 -14.30 8.04 3.00
CA GLY A 109 -15.40 8.18 2.04
C GLY A 109 -15.60 9.60 1.52
N TYR A 110 -14.80 10.58 1.97
CA TYR A 110 -14.88 11.98 1.58
C TYR A 110 -13.54 12.51 1.07
N GLU A 111 -13.60 13.52 0.21
CA GLU A 111 -12.41 14.28 -0.19
C GLU A 111 -11.82 15.02 1.01
N ASN A 112 -10.49 15.05 1.12
CA ASN A 112 -9.84 15.82 2.17
C ASN A 112 -10.03 17.32 1.90
N PHE A 113 -10.37 18.07 2.95
CA PHE A 113 -10.52 19.52 2.89
C PHE A 113 -9.32 20.21 3.53
N SER A 114 -8.82 21.29 2.90
CA SER A 114 -7.83 22.19 3.50
C SER A 114 -8.08 23.62 3.05
N GLN A 115 -8.22 24.55 3.99
CA GLN A 115 -8.38 25.97 3.70
C GLN A 115 -7.65 26.83 4.74
N THR A 116 -6.94 27.85 4.25
CA THR A 116 -6.32 28.88 5.09
C THR A 116 -7.14 30.16 5.07
N LEU A 117 -7.50 30.66 6.25
CA LEU A 117 -8.29 31.86 6.46
C LEU A 117 -7.40 32.99 6.96
N ALA A 118 -7.30 34.08 6.20
CA ALA A 118 -6.43 35.21 6.55
C ALA A 118 -6.93 36.02 7.77
N PHE A 119 -8.25 36.04 8.00
CA PHE A 119 -8.88 36.79 9.10
C PHE A 119 -10.02 35.97 9.72
N PRO A 120 -9.70 34.92 10.49
CA PRO A 120 -10.74 34.08 11.08
C PRO A 120 -11.49 34.89 12.14
N SER A 121 -12.76 35.23 11.88
CA SER A 121 -13.68 35.56 12.97
C SER A 121 -13.80 34.30 13.84
N ARG A 122 -13.40 34.38 15.12
CA ARG A 122 -13.61 33.27 16.05
C ARG A 122 -15.10 32.93 16.11
N GLY A 123 -15.43 31.66 15.95
CA GLY A 123 -16.82 31.21 15.86
C GLY A 123 -16.93 29.83 15.22
N LEU A 124 -18.11 29.58 14.66
CA LEU A 124 -18.48 28.35 13.98
C LEU A 124 -18.02 28.39 12.51
N PHE A 125 -17.13 27.47 12.15
CA PHE A 125 -16.72 27.19 10.78
C PHE A 125 -17.51 26.00 10.27
N SER A 126 -18.09 26.10 9.08
CA SER A 126 -18.72 24.95 8.43
C SER A 126 -17.84 24.46 7.29
N VAL A 127 -17.44 23.19 7.37
CA VAL A 127 -16.72 22.48 6.33
C VAL A 127 -17.70 21.50 5.70
N LEU A 128 -17.95 21.69 4.41
CA LEU A 128 -18.70 20.75 3.60
C LEU A 128 -17.71 19.79 2.95
N LEU A 129 -17.78 18.52 3.34
CA LEU A 129 -16.98 17.48 2.71
C LEU A 129 -17.76 16.91 1.53
N HIS A 130 -17.15 16.95 0.36
CA HIS A 130 -17.68 16.24 -0.79
C HIS A 130 -17.42 14.75 -0.59
N PRO A 131 -18.45 13.88 -0.62
CA PRO A 131 -18.20 12.45 -0.68
C PRO A 131 -17.32 12.18 -1.89
N VAL A 132 -16.26 11.38 -1.73
CA VAL A 132 -15.49 10.92 -2.89
C VAL A 132 -16.51 10.31 -3.82
N PRO A 133 -16.63 10.79 -5.08
CA PRO A 133 -17.64 10.30 -6.00
C PRO A 133 -17.58 8.78 -5.98
N THR A 134 -18.60 8.16 -5.38
CA THR A 134 -18.78 6.73 -5.56
C THR A 134 -18.98 6.62 -7.07
N PRO A 135 -18.11 5.88 -7.81
CA PRO A 135 -18.28 5.72 -9.24
C PRO A 135 -19.76 5.42 -9.45
N ALA A 136 -20.45 6.25 -10.25
CA ALA A 136 -21.89 6.27 -10.30
C ALA A 136 -22.44 4.84 -10.29
N ALA A 137 -23.39 4.54 -9.40
CA ALA A 137 -23.98 3.22 -9.16
C ALA A 137 -24.70 2.59 -10.39
N ASN A 138 -24.40 3.09 -11.59
CA ASN A 138 -24.83 2.59 -12.88
C ASN A 138 -24.12 1.30 -13.33
N SER A 139 -23.33 0.64 -12.47
CA SER A 139 -23.05 -0.78 -12.69
C SER A 139 -23.04 -1.57 -11.38
N SER A 140 -24.23 -1.94 -10.91
CA SER A 140 -24.44 -3.08 -10.01
C SER A 140 -24.09 -4.44 -10.68
N ALA A 141 -23.44 -4.41 -11.85
CA ALA A 141 -22.94 -5.60 -12.51
C ALA A 141 -21.84 -6.21 -11.65
N LYS A 142 -22.15 -7.37 -11.08
CA LYS A 142 -21.18 -8.27 -10.44
C LYS A 142 -19.99 -8.46 -11.39
N ALA A 143 -18.79 -8.33 -10.87
CA ALA A 143 -17.57 -8.66 -11.59
C ALA A 143 -16.87 -9.80 -10.86
N ASP A 144 -16.38 -10.78 -11.60
CA ASP A 144 -15.52 -11.85 -11.09
C ASP A 144 -14.08 -11.34 -10.93
N PHE A 145 -13.65 -10.44 -11.83
CA PHE A 145 -12.29 -9.94 -11.92
C PHE A 145 -12.25 -8.41 -11.86
N LEU A 146 -11.66 -7.88 -10.80
CA LEU A 146 -11.46 -6.46 -10.59
C LEU A 146 -10.01 -6.08 -10.91
N ILE A 147 -9.81 -5.11 -11.80
CA ILE A 147 -8.50 -4.55 -12.13
C ILE A 147 -8.44 -3.14 -11.53
N VAL A 148 -7.48 -2.89 -10.65
CA VAL A 148 -7.35 -1.61 -9.94
C VAL A 148 -6.03 -0.93 -10.27
N SER A 149 -6.08 0.37 -10.51
CA SER A 149 -4.90 1.25 -10.55
C SER A 149 -5.22 2.64 -9.99
N ASN A 150 -4.30 3.59 -10.11
CA ASN A 150 -4.50 4.99 -9.70
C ASN A 150 -4.15 5.93 -10.86
N ARG A 151 -5.17 6.53 -11.48
CA ARG A 151 -5.04 7.37 -12.68
C ARG A 151 -4.09 8.55 -12.47
N GLU A 152 -4.25 9.26 -11.35
CA GLU A 152 -3.43 10.44 -11.04
C GLU A 152 -1.98 10.04 -10.80
N ALA A 153 -1.74 8.95 -10.07
CA ALA A 153 -0.39 8.47 -9.81
C ALA A 153 0.29 7.91 -11.08
N LEU A 154 -0.45 7.23 -11.97
CA LEU A 154 0.04 6.81 -13.28
C LEU A 154 0.47 8.02 -14.13
N ALA A 155 -0.40 9.04 -14.23
CA ALA A 155 -0.09 10.25 -14.97
C ALA A 155 1.09 11.03 -14.34
N GLY A 156 1.16 11.06 -13.01
CA GLY A 156 2.27 11.70 -12.28
C GLY A 156 3.60 10.99 -12.48
N LYS A 157 3.61 9.65 -12.53
CA LYS A 157 4.84 8.85 -12.67
C LYS A 157 5.33 8.74 -14.10
N TYR A 158 4.43 8.54 -15.06
CA TYR A 158 4.76 8.22 -16.46
C TYR A 158 4.47 9.35 -17.46
N GLY A 159 3.82 10.43 -17.02
CA GLY A 159 3.26 11.45 -17.89
C GLY A 159 1.84 11.09 -18.38
N THR A 160 1.08 12.11 -18.81
CA THR A 160 -0.33 11.95 -19.21
C THR A 160 -0.53 10.99 -20.38
N GLU A 161 0.37 10.98 -21.36
CA GLU A 161 0.27 10.12 -22.54
C GLU A 161 0.42 8.64 -22.16
N ASN A 162 1.52 8.28 -21.49
CA ASN A 162 1.75 6.91 -21.03
C ASN A 162 0.70 6.46 -20.00
N GLY A 163 0.27 7.36 -19.11
CA GLY A 163 -0.83 7.10 -18.19
C GLY A 163 -2.09 6.65 -18.94
N ARG A 164 -2.52 7.41 -19.95
CA ARG A 164 -3.67 7.04 -20.80
C ARG A 164 -3.44 5.76 -21.60
N ALA A 165 -2.23 5.51 -22.09
CA ALA A 165 -1.90 4.28 -22.78
C ALA A 165 -2.08 3.07 -21.86
N ILE A 166 -1.64 3.16 -20.61
CA ILE A 166 -1.84 2.14 -19.57
C ILE A 166 -3.34 1.93 -19.33
N GLU A 167 -4.13 3.00 -19.13
CA GLU A 167 -5.58 2.89 -18.95
C GLU A 167 -6.27 2.12 -20.10
N GLY A 168 -5.88 2.41 -21.35
CA GLY A 168 -6.38 1.70 -22.53
C GLY A 168 -6.00 0.21 -22.51
N LYS A 169 -4.79 -0.13 -22.07
CA LYS A 169 -4.36 -1.53 -21.90
C LYS A 169 -5.12 -2.24 -20.78
N LEU A 170 -5.46 -1.56 -19.67
CA LEU A 170 -6.31 -2.15 -18.62
C LEU A 170 -7.70 -2.51 -19.15
N ALA A 171 -8.31 -1.64 -19.95
CA ALA A 171 -9.59 -1.91 -20.58
C ALA A 171 -9.51 -3.09 -21.57
N ASN A 172 -8.43 -3.18 -22.35
CA ASN A 172 -8.18 -4.30 -23.25
C ASN A 172 -7.96 -5.61 -22.50
N LEU A 173 -7.28 -5.59 -21.35
CA LEU A 173 -7.10 -6.75 -20.49
C LEU A 173 -8.44 -7.26 -19.93
N ALA A 174 -9.27 -6.36 -19.40
CA ALA A 174 -10.63 -6.70 -18.95
C ALA A 174 -11.47 -7.30 -20.09
N LYS A 175 -11.33 -6.78 -21.32
CA LYS A 175 -12.00 -7.33 -22.50
C LYS A 175 -11.45 -8.72 -22.86
N ALA A 176 -10.14 -8.92 -22.84
CA ALA A 176 -9.51 -10.20 -23.16
C ALA A 176 -9.92 -11.31 -22.18
N ALA A 177 -9.93 -11.02 -20.87
CA ALA A 177 -10.40 -11.93 -19.84
C ALA A 177 -11.89 -12.29 -20.01
N ARG A 178 -12.72 -11.34 -20.43
CA ARG A 178 -14.14 -11.59 -20.73
C ARG A 178 -14.33 -12.48 -21.94
N ASP A 179 -13.68 -12.12 -23.04
CA ASP A 179 -13.92 -12.76 -24.34
C ASP A 179 -13.35 -14.17 -24.40
N ASN A 180 -12.21 -14.43 -23.71
CA ASN A 180 -11.52 -15.72 -23.80
C ASN A 180 -11.75 -16.61 -22.56
N ASP A 181 -11.93 -16.05 -21.36
CA ASP A 181 -12.11 -16.83 -20.13
C ASP A 181 -13.53 -16.76 -19.56
N GLY A 182 -14.42 -15.97 -20.15
CA GLY A 182 -15.79 -15.78 -19.68
C GLY A 182 -15.88 -15.03 -18.34
N LEU A 183 -14.85 -14.28 -17.95
CA LEU A 183 -14.83 -13.54 -16.69
C LEU A 183 -15.58 -12.21 -16.82
N SER A 184 -16.49 -11.91 -15.89
CA SER A 184 -17.03 -10.55 -15.78
C SER A 184 -15.95 -9.65 -15.20
N SER A 185 -15.37 -8.76 -16.02
CA SER A 185 -14.24 -7.92 -15.63
C SER A 185 -14.59 -6.43 -15.60
N ARG A 186 -14.04 -5.73 -14.59
CA ARG A 186 -14.15 -4.26 -14.41
C ARG A 186 -12.77 -3.65 -14.14
N VAL A 187 -12.57 -2.44 -14.66
CA VAL A 187 -11.39 -1.61 -14.37
C VAL A 187 -11.85 -0.46 -13.49
N GLU A 188 -11.18 -0.24 -12.37
CA GLU A 188 -11.48 0.84 -11.43
C GLU A 188 -10.20 1.63 -11.09
N PHE A 189 -10.35 2.94 -10.89
CA PHE A 189 -9.25 3.82 -10.53
C PHE A 189 -9.49 4.41 -9.15
N ILE A 190 -8.59 4.10 -8.20
CA ILE A 190 -8.61 4.67 -6.85
C ILE A 190 -7.86 6.00 -6.82
N SER A 191 -8.13 6.80 -5.79
CA SER A 191 -7.47 8.09 -5.52
C SER A 191 -6.57 8.05 -4.28
N ALA A 192 -6.25 6.85 -3.78
CA ALA A 192 -5.49 6.67 -2.56
C ALA A 192 -4.04 7.14 -2.69
N ARG A 193 -3.52 7.78 -1.63
CA ARG A 193 -2.13 8.27 -1.54
C ARG A 193 -1.26 7.48 -0.57
N ASP A 194 -1.88 6.59 0.21
CA ASP A 194 -1.23 5.77 1.22
C ASP A 194 -1.87 4.38 1.26
N GLY A 195 -1.17 3.43 1.89
CA GLY A 195 -1.64 2.04 1.96
C GLY A 195 -3.00 1.89 2.64
N LYS A 196 -3.26 2.62 3.73
CA LYS A 196 -4.52 2.49 4.47
C LYS A 196 -5.71 2.94 3.64
N SER A 197 -5.59 4.08 2.97
CA SER A 197 -6.61 4.59 2.04
C SER A 197 -6.82 3.63 0.87
N ALA A 198 -5.73 3.09 0.30
CA ALA A 198 -5.81 2.14 -0.80
C ALA A 198 -6.52 0.84 -0.39
N LEU A 199 -6.16 0.27 0.76
CA LEU A 199 -6.83 -0.92 1.33
C LEU A 199 -8.32 -0.69 1.51
N SER A 200 -8.70 0.48 2.02
CA SER A 200 -10.09 0.77 2.28
C SER A 200 -10.90 0.95 1.00
N GLN A 201 -10.40 1.71 0.02
CA GLN A 201 -11.07 1.88 -1.27
C GLN A 201 -11.17 0.56 -2.05
N ILE A 202 -10.09 -0.24 -2.10
CA ILE A 202 -10.11 -1.55 -2.76
C ILE A 202 -11.08 -2.50 -2.06
N ASN A 203 -11.13 -2.54 -0.73
CA ASN A 203 -12.08 -3.37 0.00
C ASN A 203 -13.53 -2.98 -0.27
N PHE A 204 -13.82 -1.69 -0.42
CA PHE A 204 -15.13 -1.21 -0.85
C PHE A 204 -15.49 -1.74 -2.24
N LEU A 205 -14.60 -1.57 -3.23
CA LEU A 205 -14.82 -2.05 -4.59
C LEU A 205 -14.99 -3.58 -4.66
N LEU A 206 -14.22 -4.34 -3.86
CA LEU A 206 -14.35 -5.80 -3.75
C LEU A 206 -15.69 -6.21 -3.13
N ALA A 207 -16.17 -5.47 -2.12
CA ALA A 207 -17.46 -5.76 -1.49
C ALA A 207 -18.63 -5.47 -2.43
N GLU A 208 -18.56 -4.38 -3.18
CA GLU A 208 -19.57 -3.97 -4.16
C GLU A 208 -19.63 -4.96 -5.34
N SER A 209 -18.50 -5.23 -5.97
CA SER A 209 -18.41 -6.09 -7.16
C SER A 209 -18.58 -7.58 -6.87
N ARG A 210 -18.25 -8.00 -5.64
CA ARG A 210 -18.08 -9.41 -5.23
C ARG A 210 -17.01 -10.15 -6.03
N ALA A 211 -15.98 -9.43 -6.48
CA ALA A 211 -14.89 -10.01 -7.25
C ALA A 211 -14.14 -11.10 -6.48
N ARG A 212 -13.82 -12.16 -7.21
CA ARG A 212 -13.01 -13.30 -6.75
C ARG A 212 -11.54 -13.09 -7.06
N TYR A 213 -11.24 -12.29 -8.07
CA TYR A 213 -9.90 -11.98 -8.52
C TYR A 213 -9.67 -10.47 -8.46
N LEU A 214 -8.48 -10.08 -8.00
CA LEU A 214 -8.01 -8.71 -7.97
C LEU A 214 -6.65 -8.62 -8.64
N LEU A 215 -6.55 -7.85 -9.72
CA LEU A 215 -5.27 -7.44 -10.29
C LEU A 215 -4.99 -5.99 -9.88
N ILE A 216 -3.88 -5.76 -9.20
CA ILE A 216 -3.37 -4.41 -8.94
C ILE A 216 -2.35 -4.07 -10.03
N VAL A 217 -2.49 -2.90 -10.68
CA VAL A 217 -1.53 -2.44 -11.69
C VAL A 217 -0.83 -1.18 -11.21
N GLY A 218 0.50 -1.28 -11.08
CA GLY A 218 1.38 -0.28 -10.51
C GLY A 218 2.20 -0.83 -9.33
N GLY A 219 3.40 -0.28 -9.13
CA GLY A 219 4.19 -0.46 -7.92
C GLY A 219 3.71 0.41 -6.76
N ASP A 220 4.55 0.52 -5.73
CA ASP A 220 4.19 1.14 -4.44
C ASP A 220 3.78 2.62 -4.59
N SER A 221 4.40 3.35 -5.51
CA SER A 221 4.09 4.76 -5.78
C SER A 221 2.75 4.99 -6.50
N ILE A 222 2.10 3.94 -7.01
CA ILE A 222 0.83 4.02 -7.75
C ILE A 222 -0.30 3.43 -6.91
N VAL A 223 -0.13 2.18 -6.47
CA VAL A 223 -1.01 1.52 -5.49
C VAL A 223 -0.09 0.92 -4.43
N PRO A 224 -0.01 1.52 -3.23
CA PRO A 224 0.95 1.09 -2.21
C PRO A 224 0.78 -0.37 -1.82
N PHE A 225 1.89 -1.03 -1.50
CA PHE A 225 1.85 -2.29 -0.75
C PHE A 225 1.39 -1.98 0.67
N GLN A 226 0.75 -2.96 1.32
CA GLN A 226 0.51 -2.84 2.74
C GLN A 226 1.78 -3.19 3.50
N GLN A 227 2.16 -2.35 4.45
CA GLN A 227 3.23 -2.66 5.39
C GLN A 227 2.64 -3.47 6.55
N VAL A 228 2.92 -4.77 6.58
CA VAL A 228 2.46 -5.69 7.62
C VAL A 228 3.60 -5.91 8.60
N ALA A 229 3.36 -5.75 9.91
CA ALA A 229 4.36 -6.05 10.91
C ALA A 229 4.84 -7.51 10.77
N ASN A 230 6.16 -7.74 10.78
CA ASN A 230 6.72 -9.08 10.66
C ASN A 230 6.24 -9.97 11.83
N PRO A 231 5.52 -11.08 11.58
CA PRO A 231 5.02 -11.96 12.63
C PRO A 231 6.10 -12.53 13.57
N LEU A 232 7.36 -12.59 13.12
CA LEU A 232 8.49 -13.04 13.94
C LEU A 232 8.94 -12.03 15.01
N LEU A 233 8.45 -10.78 14.97
CA LEU A 233 8.69 -9.80 16.03
C LEU A 233 8.18 -10.28 17.40
N ALA A 234 7.19 -11.18 17.42
CA ALA A 234 6.67 -11.79 18.65
C ALA A 234 7.48 -13.02 19.13
N LYS A 235 8.54 -13.41 18.40
CA LYS A 235 9.35 -14.63 18.62
C LYS A 235 10.85 -14.31 18.67
N GLN A 236 11.21 -13.11 19.14
CA GLN A 236 12.61 -12.65 19.23
C GLN A 236 13.45 -13.42 20.26
N ASP A 237 12.82 -14.24 21.10
CA ASP A 237 13.48 -15.18 22.01
C ASP A 237 14.21 -16.31 21.26
N VAL A 238 13.85 -16.57 20.00
CA VAL A 238 14.54 -17.52 19.13
C VAL A 238 15.62 -16.79 18.32
N ALA A 239 16.90 -17.11 18.56
CA ALA A 239 18.04 -16.39 17.99
C ALA A 239 18.00 -16.26 16.46
N VAL A 240 17.60 -17.31 15.74
CA VAL A 240 17.49 -17.28 14.27
C VAL A 240 16.42 -16.30 13.78
N PHE A 241 15.33 -16.14 14.54
CA PHE A 241 14.25 -15.20 14.22
C PHE A 241 14.59 -13.77 14.62
N ALA A 242 15.40 -13.57 15.66
CA ALA A 242 15.80 -12.24 16.11
C ALA A 242 16.56 -11.46 15.02
N PHE A 243 17.44 -12.12 14.27
CA PHE A 243 18.16 -11.48 13.15
C PHE A 243 17.21 -11.01 12.05
N ILE A 244 16.28 -11.86 11.62
CA ILE A 244 15.33 -11.54 10.54
C ILE A 244 14.29 -10.52 10.99
N ALA A 245 13.76 -10.65 12.20
CA ALA A 245 12.84 -9.66 12.75
C ALA A 245 13.48 -8.25 12.87
N LYS A 246 14.80 -8.20 13.03
CA LYS A 246 15.57 -6.94 13.04
C LYS A 246 15.83 -6.41 11.63
N GLN A 247 16.10 -7.29 10.65
CA GLN A 247 16.34 -6.91 9.26
C GLN A 247 15.05 -6.47 8.56
N ASP A 248 13.98 -7.24 8.73
CA ASP A 248 12.67 -7.05 8.11
C ASP A 248 11.62 -6.76 9.21
N SER A 249 11.57 -5.53 9.72
CA SER A 249 10.55 -5.17 10.72
C SER A 249 9.14 -5.09 10.14
N GLU A 250 9.03 -4.77 8.85
CA GLU A 250 7.79 -4.72 8.08
C GLU A 250 7.91 -5.56 6.81
N VAL A 251 6.78 -6.08 6.37
CA VAL A 251 6.64 -6.93 5.18
C VAL A 251 5.72 -6.21 4.18
N PRO A 252 6.27 -5.73 3.05
CA PRO A 252 5.44 -5.27 1.94
C PRO A 252 4.57 -6.42 1.44
N SER A 253 3.26 -6.26 1.48
CA SER A 253 2.32 -7.35 1.23
C SER A 253 1.07 -6.90 0.49
N ASP A 254 0.61 -7.77 -0.42
CA ASP A 254 -0.73 -7.68 -1.01
C ASP A 254 -1.76 -8.56 -0.30
N TYR A 255 -1.33 -9.39 0.67
CA TYR A 255 -2.24 -10.31 1.36
C TYR A 255 -3.41 -9.62 2.08
N PRO A 256 -3.27 -8.41 2.66
CA PRO A 256 -4.43 -7.72 3.23
C PRO A 256 -5.53 -7.41 2.19
N TYR A 257 -5.17 -7.18 0.92
CA TYR A 257 -6.16 -7.03 -0.16
C TYR A 257 -6.89 -8.34 -0.48
N ALA A 258 -6.30 -9.50 -0.14
CA ALA A 258 -6.90 -10.82 -0.35
C ALA A 258 -8.07 -11.14 0.61
N ARG A 259 -8.35 -10.26 1.59
CA ARG A 259 -9.41 -10.44 2.60
C ARG A 259 -9.34 -11.79 3.33
N GLY A 260 -8.13 -12.19 3.70
CA GLY A 260 -7.86 -13.49 4.33
C GLY A 260 -7.95 -14.66 3.34
N GLY A 261 -7.42 -14.49 2.12
CA GLY A 261 -7.40 -15.53 1.09
C GLY A 261 -8.72 -15.76 0.35
N LYS A 262 -9.74 -14.92 0.57
CA LYS A 262 -11.04 -15.00 -0.12
C LYS A 262 -11.00 -14.44 -1.55
N VAL A 263 -10.04 -13.55 -1.82
CA VAL A 263 -9.79 -12.95 -3.13
C VAL A 263 -8.41 -13.36 -3.60
N ALA A 264 -8.31 -13.85 -4.82
CA ALA A 264 -7.05 -14.17 -5.48
C ALA A 264 -6.42 -12.87 -6.00
N VAL A 265 -5.29 -12.47 -5.40
CA VAL A 265 -4.63 -11.20 -5.71
C VAL A 265 -3.37 -11.45 -6.53
N GLY A 266 -3.23 -10.72 -7.63
CA GLY A 266 -1.98 -10.58 -8.37
C GLY A 266 -1.65 -9.11 -8.61
N ARG A 267 -0.40 -8.82 -8.95
CA ARG A 267 0.08 -7.46 -9.18
C ARG A 267 0.99 -7.37 -10.40
N ILE A 268 0.75 -6.41 -11.28
CA ILE A 268 1.72 -6.01 -12.31
C ILE A 268 2.41 -4.74 -11.79
N HIS A 269 3.58 -4.93 -11.15
CA HIS A 269 4.37 -3.84 -10.57
C HIS A 269 5.48 -3.39 -11.52
N ASP A 270 5.93 -2.14 -11.35
CA ASP A 270 6.93 -1.50 -12.20
C ASP A 270 8.26 -1.20 -11.49
N GLY A 271 8.52 -1.89 -10.37
CA GLY A 271 9.66 -1.59 -9.51
C GLY A 271 9.47 -0.34 -8.63
N SER A 272 10.55 0.08 -7.96
CA SER A 272 10.58 1.16 -6.96
C SER A 272 10.93 2.54 -7.53
N ASP A 273 11.10 2.67 -8.85
CA ASP A 273 11.50 3.93 -9.48
C ASP A 273 10.53 5.05 -9.12
N SER A 274 11.06 6.20 -8.70
CA SER A 274 10.23 7.37 -8.35
C SER A 274 9.75 8.16 -9.57
N LYS A 275 10.44 8.01 -10.70
CA LYS A 275 10.12 8.61 -12.00
C LYS A 275 10.48 7.61 -13.07
N ALA A 276 9.56 7.30 -13.96
CA ALA A 276 9.87 6.39 -15.04
C ALA A 276 10.73 7.07 -16.11
N GLY A 277 11.70 6.34 -16.65
CA GLY A 277 12.30 6.66 -17.94
C GLY A 277 11.27 6.61 -19.08
N SER A 278 11.71 6.93 -20.29
CA SER A 278 10.87 7.13 -21.48
C SER A 278 9.90 6.00 -21.89
N SER A 279 9.98 4.79 -21.32
CA SER A 279 9.03 3.69 -21.59
C SER A 279 8.71 2.89 -20.31
N PRO A 280 7.46 2.85 -19.85
CA PRO A 280 7.08 2.10 -18.66
C PRO A 280 7.09 0.59 -18.89
N ALA A 281 7.80 -0.16 -18.04
CA ALA A 281 7.84 -1.63 -18.08
C ALA A 281 6.45 -2.29 -17.97
N ILE A 282 5.45 -1.61 -17.39
CA ILE A 282 4.06 -2.08 -17.30
C ILE A 282 3.42 -2.31 -18.68
N LEU A 283 3.71 -1.47 -19.68
CA LEU A 283 3.05 -1.58 -20.98
C LEU A 283 3.31 -2.95 -21.65
N PRO A 284 4.56 -3.41 -21.82
CA PRO A 284 4.80 -4.74 -22.36
C PRO A 284 4.23 -5.85 -21.46
N MET A 285 4.27 -5.72 -20.13
CA MET A 285 3.66 -6.71 -19.24
C MET A 285 2.15 -6.86 -19.48
N LEU A 286 1.43 -5.74 -19.64
CA LEU A 286 0.00 -5.73 -19.96
C LEU A 286 -0.27 -6.33 -21.34
N ASP A 287 0.56 -6.02 -22.33
CA ASP A 287 0.45 -6.62 -23.67
C ASP A 287 0.57 -8.15 -23.63
N TYR A 288 1.52 -8.66 -22.85
CA TYR A 288 1.67 -10.10 -22.67
C TYR A 288 0.53 -10.72 -21.86
N ALA A 289 0.03 -10.06 -20.81
CA ALA A 289 -1.15 -10.53 -20.08
C ALA A 289 -2.38 -10.62 -21.00
N ILE A 290 -2.63 -9.59 -21.82
CA ILE A 290 -3.70 -9.58 -22.82
C ILE A 290 -3.54 -10.75 -23.80
N LYS A 291 -2.33 -10.94 -24.33
CA LYS A 291 -2.03 -12.02 -25.28
C LYS A 291 -2.24 -13.40 -24.64
N ALA A 292 -1.88 -13.57 -23.38
CA ALA A 292 -1.96 -14.84 -22.66
C ALA A 292 -3.40 -15.34 -22.51
N HIS A 293 -4.39 -14.45 -22.39
CA HIS A 293 -5.81 -14.85 -22.36
C HIS A 293 -6.27 -15.52 -23.66
N ALA A 294 -5.70 -15.15 -24.81
CA ALA A 294 -6.05 -15.74 -26.10
C ALA A 294 -5.16 -16.95 -26.47
N ALA A 295 -4.10 -17.21 -25.70
CA ALA A 295 -3.15 -18.25 -26.01
C ALA A 295 -3.72 -19.63 -25.71
N GLN A 296 -3.68 -20.54 -26.69
CA GLN A 296 -3.82 -21.96 -26.40
C GLN A 296 -2.50 -22.44 -25.81
N ILE A 297 -2.53 -22.79 -24.53
CA ILE A 297 -1.32 -23.17 -23.82
C ILE A 297 -1.18 -24.70 -23.89
N PRO A 298 -0.06 -25.24 -24.42
CA PRO A 298 0.21 -26.67 -24.42
C PRO A 298 0.34 -27.22 -22.99
N GLU A 299 0.36 -28.55 -22.88
CA GLU A 299 0.46 -29.28 -21.61
C GLU A 299 1.55 -28.72 -20.67
N THR A 300 1.17 -28.51 -19.40
CA THR A 300 2.07 -28.02 -18.35
C THR A 300 3.20 -29.00 -18.11
N SER A 301 4.43 -28.52 -18.13
CA SER A 301 5.59 -29.24 -17.62
C SER A 301 6.36 -28.37 -16.63
N LEU A 302 6.98 -29.03 -15.65
CA LEU A 302 7.72 -28.40 -14.57
C LEU A 302 9.23 -28.57 -14.80
N GLU A 303 9.95 -27.47 -14.67
CA GLU A 303 11.41 -27.39 -14.68
C GLU A 303 11.88 -26.79 -13.36
N LYS A 304 13.09 -27.15 -12.94
CA LYS A 304 13.60 -26.74 -11.64
C LYS A 304 15.09 -26.45 -11.63
N ILE A 305 15.45 -25.43 -10.87
CA ILE A 305 16.82 -25.10 -10.49
C ILE A 305 16.86 -25.03 -8.96
N ILE A 306 17.69 -25.86 -8.34
CA ILE A 306 17.76 -26.00 -6.88
C ILE A 306 19.21 -25.82 -6.42
N SER A 307 19.45 -24.96 -5.44
CA SER A 307 20.75 -24.79 -4.81
C SER A 307 21.23 -26.09 -4.13
N ALA A 308 22.50 -26.45 -4.19
CA ALA A 308 23.01 -27.73 -3.71
C ALA A 308 22.90 -27.86 -2.19
N ASP A 309 23.08 -26.75 -1.47
CA ASP A 309 22.82 -26.66 -0.03
C ASP A 309 21.32 -26.66 0.34
N ASN A 310 20.44 -26.40 -0.62
CA ASN A 310 18.99 -26.56 -0.49
C ASN A 310 18.48 -27.88 -1.09
N TYR A 311 19.34 -28.68 -1.73
CA TYR A 311 18.94 -29.86 -2.47
C TYR A 311 18.60 -31.00 -1.50
N GLY A 312 17.35 -31.43 -1.55
CA GLY A 312 16.85 -32.59 -0.84
C GLY A 312 16.29 -33.64 -1.79
N PRO A 313 16.48 -34.94 -1.52
CA PRO A 313 15.82 -36.03 -2.26
C PRO A 313 14.30 -35.86 -2.37
N TYR A 314 13.65 -35.19 -1.40
CA TYR A 314 12.21 -34.93 -1.45
C TYR A 314 11.80 -33.94 -2.55
N LEU A 315 12.63 -32.98 -2.98
CA LEU A 315 12.29 -32.12 -4.12
C LEU A 315 12.28 -32.92 -5.42
N ASP A 316 12.96 -34.07 -5.49
CA ASP A 316 12.80 -35.01 -6.59
C ASP A 316 11.51 -35.83 -6.44
N GLU A 317 11.19 -36.33 -5.25
CA GLU A 317 9.99 -37.12 -4.99
C GLU A 317 8.68 -36.31 -5.10
N MET A 318 8.63 -35.16 -4.43
CA MET A 318 7.53 -34.17 -4.43
C MET A 318 7.13 -33.74 -5.84
N PHE A 319 8.08 -33.70 -6.78
CA PHE A 319 7.80 -33.37 -8.17
C PHE A 319 7.73 -34.59 -9.09
N SER A 320 8.22 -35.76 -8.68
CA SER A 320 8.07 -37.03 -9.41
C SER A 320 6.62 -37.53 -9.49
N THR A 321 5.76 -37.10 -8.56
CA THR A 321 4.33 -37.40 -8.54
C THR A 321 3.51 -36.55 -9.52
N GLN A 322 4.11 -35.51 -10.12
CA GLN A 322 3.44 -34.70 -11.13
C GLN A 322 3.48 -35.38 -12.50
N LYS A 323 2.43 -35.20 -13.32
CA LYS A 323 2.19 -35.95 -14.57
C LYS A 323 3.33 -35.93 -15.61
N SER A 324 4.28 -35.00 -15.52
CA SER A 324 5.36 -34.82 -16.50
C SER A 324 6.66 -34.26 -15.86
N PRO A 325 7.36 -35.00 -14.99
CA PRO A 325 8.58 -34.50 -14.37
C PRO A 325 9.73 -34.55 -15.39
N ARG A 326 10.29 -33.39 -15.75
CA ARG A 326 11.59 -33.31 -16.44
C ARG A 326 12.73 -33.23 -15.43
N LYS A 327 13.95 -33.60 -15.86
CA LYS A 327 15.15 -33.68 -15.00
C LYS A 327 15.37 -32.40 -14.20
N ALA A 328 15.69 -32.57 -12.92
CA ALA A 328 16.20 -31.51 -12.06
C ALA A 328 17.51 -30.93 -12.61
N ALA A 329 17.66 -29.61 -12.62
CA ALA A 329 18.99 -28.99 -12.60
C ALA A 329 19.34 -28.66 -11.15
N VAL A 330 20.35 -29.33 -10.59
CA VAL A 330 20.95 -28.92 -9.30
C VAL A 330 21.98 -27.84 -9.59
N SER A 331 22.05 -26.82 -8.74
CA SER A 331 22.91 -25.65 -8.84
C SER A 331 23.84 -25.54 -7.62
N PRO A 332 25.14 -25.39 -7.78
CA PRO A 332 25.85 -25.45 -9.05
C PRO A 332 25.64 -26.83 -9.67
N PRO A 333 25.34 -26.91 -10.97
CA PRO A 333 25.45 -28.18 -11.67
C PRO A 333 26.92 -28.60 -11.59
N LEU A 334 27.20 -29.91 -11.64
CA LEU A 334 28.53 -30.43 -11.99
C LEU A 334 29.11 -29.83 -13.30
N PHE A 335 28.31 -29.07 -14.08
CA PHE A 335 28.70 -28.30 -15.26
C PHE A 335 29.24 -26.88 -14.98
N TYR A 336 29.06 -26.30 -13.78
CA TYR A 336 29.52 -24.93 -13.45
C TYR A 336 31.02 -24.84 -13.23
N TYR A 337 31.73 -25.95 -12.96
CA TYR A 337 33.20 -25.96 -12.92
C TYR A 337 33.85 -25.52 -14.25
N ALA A 338 33.10 -25.54 -15.36
CA ALA A 338 33.57 -25.02 -16.66
C ALA A 338 33.23 -23.53 -16.89
N LEU A 339 32.38 -22.92 -16.06
CA LEU A 339 31.97 -21.53 -16.15
C LEU A 339 32.59 -20.77 -14.98
N SER A 340 33.71 -20.07 -15.21
CA SER A 340 34.17 -18.99 -14.33
C SER A 340 33.00 -18.05 -13.97
N PRO A 341 33.06 -17.28 -12.86
CA PRO A 341 31.97 -16.37 -12.45
C PRO A 341 31.42 -15.68 -13.69
N PRO A 342 30.10 -15.75 -13.97
CA PRO A 342 29.54 -15.48 -15.30
C PRO A 342 30.00 -14.12 -15.79
N SER A 343 31.11 -14.11 -16.52
CA SER A 343 31.87 -12.92 -16.86
C SER A 343 31.45 -12.40 -18.22
N THR A 344 30.56 -13.13 -18.90
CA THR A 344 30.07 -12.78 -20.21
C THR A 344 28.60 -13.14 -20.40
N ASP A 345 27.96 -12.33 -21.22
CA ASP A 345 26.58 -12.45 -21.70
C ASP A 345 26.23 -13.78 -22.38
N GLY A 346 27.22 -14.61 -22.74
CA GLY A 346 27.04 -15.87 -23.46
C GLY A 346 26.62 -17.06 -22.59
N ASP A 347 27.02 -17.09 -21.32
CA ASP A 347 26.65 -18.18 -20.41
C ASP A 347 25.27 -17.99 -19.80
N ALA A 348 24.83 -16.74 -19.80
CA ALA A 348 23.51 -16.30 -19.46
C ALA A 348 22.40 -17.09 -20.22
N GLY A 349 22.49 -17.17 -21.54
CA GLY A 349 21.53 -17.92 -22.36
C GLY A 349 21.48 -19.41 -22.04
N LYS A 350 22.59 -19.99 -21.58
CA LYS A 350 22.65 -21.41 -21.20
C LYS A 350 21.91 -21.68 -19.90
N VAL A 351 22.03 -20.80 -18.90
CA VAL A 351 21.33 -20.97 -17.61
C VAL A 351 19.81 -20.82 -17.78
N ILE A 352 19.34 -19.84 -18.56
CA ILE A 352 17.90 -19.76 -18.87
C ILE A 352 17.44 -20.94 -19.73
N ALA A 353 18.29 -21.46 -20.63
CA ALA A 353 17.97 -22.67 -21.38
C ALA A 353 17.87 -23.94 -20.50
N LEU A 354 18.40 -23.92 -19.26
CA LEU A 354 18.16 -25.00 -18.29
C LEU A 354 16.71 -25.00 -17.77
N ILE A 355 16.08 -23.83 -17.76
CA ILE A 355 14.62 -23.68 -17.57
C ILE A 355 13.91 -23.94 -18.90
N GLY A 356 14.40 -24.91 -19.68
CA GLY A 356 14.09 -25.27 -21.07
C GLY A 356 12.73 -24.85 -21.66
N THR A 357 11.86 -25.81 -21.98
CA THR A 357 10.56 -25.54 -22.64
C THR A 357 9.37 -25.71 -21.70
N GLY A 358 9.62 -26.01 -20.44
CA GLY A 358 8.61 -26.15 -19.41
C GLY A 358 7.83 -24.87 -19.16
N ARG A 359 6.62 -25.03 -18.66
CA ARG A 359 5.68 -23.93 -18.39
C ARG A 359 5.82 -23.41 -16.96
N ILE A 360 6.27 -24.25 -16.05
CA ILE A 360 6.48 -23.89 -14.65
C ILE A 360 7.97 -24.00 -14.36
N ALA A 361 8.55 -22.96 -13.78
CA ALA A 361 9.93 -22.89 -13.35
C ALA A 361 10.00 -22.74 -11.84
N TYR A 362 10.41 -23.80 -11.14
CA TYR A 362 10.64 -23.78 -9.69
C TYR A 362 12.11 -23.46 -9.40
N LEU A 363 12.35 -22.38 -8.66
CA LEU A 363 13.67 -21.89 -8.33
C LEU A 363 13.81 -21.94 -6.80
N SER A 364 14.64 -22.84 -6.28
CA SER A 364 15.03 -22.81 -4.85
C SER A 364 16.48 -22.38 -4.76
N LEU A 365 16.68 -21.08 -4.55
CA LEU A 365 17.96 -20.40 -4.68
C LEU A 365 18.07 -19.34 -3.58
N HIS A 366 19.29 -18.95 -3.23
CA HIS A 366 19.49 -17.79 -2.35
C HIS A 366 19.16 -16.50 -3.10
N GLY A 367 18.59 -15.53 -2.39
CA GLY A 367 18.41 -14.18 -2.89
C GLY A 367 19.25 -13.19 -2.09
N ASN A 368 19.56 -12.05 -2.69
CA ASN A 368 20.32 -10.97 -2.06
C ASN A 368 19.42 -9.87 -1.48
N ASP A 369 20.03 -8.99 -0.68
CA ASP A 369 19.39 -7.82 -0.09
C ASP A 369 18.87 -6.84 -1.18
N PRO A 370 17.77 -6.10 -0.94
CA PRO A 370 17.24 -5.12 -1.91
C PRO A 370 18.16 -3.93 -2.20
N GLY A 371 19.22 -3.69 -1.42
CA GLY A 371 20.22 -2.64 -1.69
C GLY A 371 21.10 -2.88 -2.93
N GLU A 372 20.95 -4.03 -3.59
CA GLU A 372 21.69 -4.43 -4.78
C GLU A 372 20.75 -4.91 -5.90
N SER A 373 21.26 -4.91 -7.14
CA SER A 373 20.58 -5.51 -8.28
C SER A 373 20.25 -6.98 -7.99
N GLN A 374 19.04 -7.42 -8.35
CA GLN A 374 18.56 -8.73 -7.92
C GLN A 374 19.41 -9.87 -8.51
N LEU A 375 19.77 -10.78 -7.60
CA LEU A 375 20.52 -11.98 -7.89
C LEU A 375 19.86 -13.19 -7.22
N PHE A 376 19.71 -14.26 -8.00
CA PHE A 376 19.52 -15.61 -7.47
C PHE A 376 20.81 -16.40 -7.57
N ALA A 377 21.25 -16.96 -6.45
CA ALA A 377 22.50 -17.68 -6.33
C ALA A 377 22.28 -19.11 -5.84
N GLY A 378 23.03 -20.05 -6.40
CA GLY A 378 23.23 -21.38 -5.83
C GLY A 378 24.43 -21.37 -4.89
N ARG A 379 24.49 -22.31 -3.96
CA ARG A 379 25.57 -22.44 -2.99
C ARG A 379 25.99 -23.90 -2.84
N GLU A 380 27.31 -24.12 -2.81
CA GLU A 380 27.96 -25.41 -2.58
C GLU A 380 29.25 -25.17 -1.78
N ASN A 381 29.48 -25.95 -0.71
CA ASN A 381 30.69 -25.86 0.12
C ASN A 381 31.07 -24.41 0.51
N ASP A 382 30.09 -23.62 0.94
CA ASP A 382 30.20 -22.20 1.29
C ASP A 382 30.52 -21.21 0.15
N ALA A 383 30.67 -21.69 -1.09
CA ALA A 383 30.82 -20.82 -2.26
C ALA A 383 29.45 -20.46 -2.85
N ASN A 384 29.27 -19.20 -3.24
CA ASN A 384 28.07 -18.69 -3.91
C ASN A 384 28.30 -18.58 -5.43
N TYR A 385 27.29 -18.96 -6.21
CA TYR A 385 27.31 -18.97 -7.67
C TYR A 385 26.11 -18.21 -8.21
N ALA A 386 26.36 -17.16 -8.99
CA ALA A 386 25.28 -16.44 -9.65
C ALA A 386 24.57 -17.32 -10.69
N VAL A 387 23.26 -17.49 -10.53
CA VAL A 387 22.41 -18.30 -11.42
C VAL A 387 21.52 -17.40 -12.27
N ILE A 388 20.75 -16.51 -11.65
CA ILE A 388 19.86 -15.58 -12.37
C ILE A 388 20.10 -14.15 -11.89
N THR A 389 20.39 -13.25 -12.82
CA THR A 389 20.45 -11.80 -12.57
C THR A 389 19.33 -11.09 -13.31
N ALA A 390 19.00 -9.86 -12.93
CA ALA A 390 18.04 -9.04 -13.66
C ALA A 390 18.45 -8.82 -15.13
N ALA A 391 19.75 -8.66 -15.41
CA ALA A 391 20.27 -8.57 -16.78
C ALA A 391 20.08 -9.88 -17.56
N LEU A 392 20.27 -11.02 -16.90
CA LEU A 392 20.05 -12.33 -17.50
C LEU A 392 18.56 -12.56 -17.78
N ALA A 393 17.66 -12.22 -16.87
CA ALA A 393 16.22 -12.36 -17.09
C ALA A 393 15.72 -11.63 -18.35
N LYS A 394 16.46 -10.62 -18.82
CA LYS A 394 16.23 -9.92 -20.10
C LYS A 394 16.65 -10.70 -21.35
N LYS A 395 17.20 -11.92 -21.20
CA LYS A 395 17.66 -12.81 -22.28
C LYS A 395 16.94 -14.17 -22.25
N GLY A 396 16.94 -14.91 -23.36
CA GLY A 396 16.31 -16.24 -23.45
C GLY A 396 14.77 -16.26 -23.55
N ALA A 397 14.18 -17.45 -23.70
CA ALA A 397 12.76 -17.64 -23.94
C ALA A 397 11.99 -17.83 -22.62
N VAL A 398 11.29 -16.78 -22.18
CA VAL A 398 10.49 -16.78 -20.93
C VAL A 398 8.99 -16.63 -21.18
N GLU A 399 8.59 -16.48 -22.44
CA GLU A 399 7.20 -16.29 -22.83
C GLU A 399 6.36 -17.51 -22.42
N ASN A 400 5.18 -17.22 -21.86
CA ASN A 400 4.22 -18.21 -21.38
C ASN A 400 4.81 -19.16 -20.31
N LYS A 401 5.78 -18.69 -19.51
CA LYS A 401 6.29 -19.41 -18.33
C LYS A 401 5.79 -18.78 -17.03
N PHE A 402 5.58 -19.62 -16.03
CA PHE A 402 5.25 -19.23 -14.68
C PHE A 402 6.41 -19.57 -13.74
N PHE A 403 6.83 -18.62 -12.92
CA PHE A 403 7.98 -18.77 -12.03
C PHE A 403 7.55 -18.87 -10.57
N LEU A 404 8.18 -19.76 -9.82
CA LEU A 404 8.01 -19.96 -8.38
C LEU A 404 9.40 -19.86 -7.74
N ALA A 405 9.67 -18.79 -6.99
CA ALA A 405 10.97 -18.53 -6.40
C ALA A 405 10.93 -18.68 -4.88
N ASP A 406 11.50 -19.77 -4.40
CA ASP A 406 11.92 -19.98 -3.02
C ASP A 406 13.28 -19.31 -2.80
N SER A 407 13.24 -18.01 -2.52
CA SER A 407 14.42 -17.16 -2.33
C SER A 407 14.09 -15.92 -1.51
N CYS A 408 15.00 -15.50 -0.64
CA CYS A 408 14.88 -14.22 0.07
C CYS A 408 14.73 -13.06 -0.92
N TYR A 409 13.78 -12.15 -0.68
CA TYR A 409 13.53 -10.98 -1.53
C TYR A 409 13.26 -11.31 -3.02
N GLY A 410 12.83 -12.53 -3.34
CA GLY A 410 12.59 -12.99 -4.71
C GLY A 410 11.57 -12.17 -5.51
N ALA A 411 10.64 -11.54 -4.83
CA ALA A 411 9.59 -10.69 -5.38
C ALA A 411 9.54 -9.31 -4.70
N THR A 412 10.65 -8.85 -4.12
CA THR A 412 10.65 -7.58 -3.39
C THR A 412 10.28 -6.39 -4.29
N PRO A 413 9.36 -5.51 -3.84
CA PRO A 413 9.00 -4.31 -4.60
C PRO A 413 10.02 -3.18 -4.45
N MET A 414 11.05 -3.36 -3.62
CA MET A 414 12.03 -2.34 -3.29
C MET A 414 13.09 -2.09 -4.37
N ARG A 415 13.10 -2.92 -5.42
CA ARG A 415 14.05 -2.80 -6.54
C ARG A 415 13.47 -2.02 -7.71
N THR A 416 14.31 -1.28 -8.42
CA THR A 416 13.93 -0.60 -9.67
C THR A 416 13.48 -1.61 -10.72
N ALA A 417 12.81 -1.13 -11.78
CA ALA A 417 12.40 -1.97 -12.90
C ALA A 417 13.61 -2.69 -13.53
N GLU A 418 14.75 -2.02 -13.62
CA GLU A 418 15.97 -2.52 -14.23
C GLU A 418 16.65 -3.61 -13.40
N GLU A 419 16.50 -3.54 -12.08
CA GLU A 419 17.11 -4.43 -11.09
C GLU A 419 16.23 -5.60 -10.67
N SER A 420 14.94 -5.58 -11.02
CA SER A 420 13.98 -6.60 -10.60
C SER A 420 13.90 -7.76 -11.60
N ILE A 421 14.18 -8.98 -11.14
CA ILE A 421 14.00 -10.21 -11.92
C ILE A 421 12.52 -10.43 -12.29
N PRO A 422 11.54 -10.34 -11.38
CA PRO A 422 10.12 -10.46 -11.72
C PRO A 422 9.67 -9.50 -12.82
N VAL A 423 10.05 -8.22 -12.73
CA VAL A 423 9.73 -7.18 -13.74
C VAL A 423 10.36 -7.57 -15.09
N ALA A 424 11.63 -7.97 -15.10
CA ALA A 424 12.33 -8.35 -16.32
C ALA A 424 11.69 -9.58 -17.00
N LEU A 425 11.23 -10.57 -16.22
CA LEU A 425 10.56 -11.77 -16.74
C LEU A 425 9.16 -11.45 -17.29
N LEU A 426 8.34 -10.71 -16.54
CA LEU A 426 6.98 -10.35 -16.96
C LEU A 426 6.98 -9.45 -18.20
N SER A 427 7.93 -8.51 -18.29
CA SER A 427 8.08 -7.63 -19.46
C SER A 427 8.48 -8.38 -20.73
N ARG A 428 8.76 -9.68 -20.63
CA ARG A 428 9.15 -10.57 -21.74
C ARG A 428 8.20 -11.76 -21.90
N GLY A 429 7.03 -11.66 -21.28
CA GLY A 429 5.92 -12.58 -21.51
C GLY A 429 5.83 -13.75 -20.54
N ALA A 430 6.56 -13.73 -19.41
CA ALA A 430 6.21 -14.62 -18.32
C ALA A 430 4.75 -14.38 -17.90
N LEU A 431 4.02 -15.45 -17.60
CA LEU A 431 2.60 -15.40 -17.19
C LEU A 431 2.45 -14.86 -15.78
N GLY A 432 3.43 -15.17 -14.93
CA GLY A 432 3.41 -14.82 -13.52
C GLY A 432 4.68 -15.25 -12.80
N PHE A 433 4.88 -14.68 -11.62
CA PHE A 433 6.01 -14.92 -10.75
C PHE A 433 5.53 -14.89 -9.30
N ILE A 434 5.69 -15.98 -8.55
CA ILE A 434 5.49 -16.01 -7.11
C ILE A 434 6.84 -16.00 -6.41
N GLY A 435 7.00 -15.11 -5.43
CA GLY A 435 8.19 -15.09 -4.59
C GLY A 435 7.99 -14.24 -3.34
N SER A 436 8.99 -14.24 -2.47
CA SER A 436 8.98 -13.50 -1.19
C SER A 436 9.33 -12.03 -1.36
N THR A 437 8.63 -11.12 -0.68
CA THR A 437 8.99 -9.70 -0.62
C THR A 437 10.12 -9.38 0.35
N THR A 438 10.34 -10.26 1.34
CA THR A 438 11.34 -10.16 2.42
C THR A 438 12.17 -11.44 2.56
N SER A 439 12.95 -11.60 3.64
CA SER A 439 13.64 -12.86 3.97
C SER A 439 12.67 -14.04 4.02
N SER A 440 13.03 -15.17 3.39
CA SER A 440 12.20 -16.38 3.39
C SER A 440 12.91 -17.55 4.06
N PHE A 441 12.12 -18.38 4.72
CA PHE A 441 12.60 -19.60 5.33
C PHE A 441 12.08 -20.80 4.57
N SER A 442 13.01 -21.66 4.19
CA SER A 442 12.77 -23.04 3.81
C SER A 442 13.05 -23.95 5.01
N ASN A 443 12.38 -25.10 5.07
CA ASN A 443 12.57 -26.08 6.13
C ASN A 443 13.52 -27.16 5.61
N SER A 444 14.66 -27.32 6.28
CA SER A 444 15.63 -28.38 5.98
C SER A 444 15.29 -29.72 6.65
N ASP A 445 14.41 -29.80 7.64
CA ASP A 445 13.91 -31.08 8.15
C ASP A 445 12.88 -31.71 7.20
N ALA A 446 12.32 -30.93 6.27
CA ALA A 446 11.58 -31.44 5.11
C ALA A 446 12.40 -32.42 4.26
N LEU A 447 13.73 -32.42 4.43
CA LEU A 447 14.70 -33.15 3.62
C LEU A 447 14.68 -34.68 3.76
N ARG A 448 13.90 -35.29 4.67
CA ARG A 448 14.07 -36.73 5.00
C ARG A 448 12.84 -37.64 4.93
N THR A 449 11.61 -37.14 5.03
CA THR A 449 10.40 -37.99 5.00
C THR A 449 9.17 -37.18 4.58
N THR A 450 8.60 -37.38 3.38
CA THR A 450 7.37 -36.65 3.03
C THR A 450 6.40 -37.38 2.09
N SER A 451 5.35 -37.94 2.68
CA SER A 451 4.02 -37.99 2.07
C SER A 451 3.42 -36.58 1.92
N ASP A 452 2.39 -36.40 1.07
CA ASP A 452 1.64 -35.13 0.95
C ASP A 452 1.18 -34.57 2.31
N SER A 453 0.78 -35.42 3.25
CA SER A 453 0.39 -35.00 4.60
C SER A 453 1.54 -34.42 5.42
N GLN A 454 2.76 -34.92 5.21
CA GLN A 454 3.96 -34.42 5.91
C GLN A 454 4.49 -33.13 5.28
N ALA A 455 4.31 -32.94 3.97
CA ALA A 455 4.63 -31.68 3.29
C ALA A 455 3.87 -30.48 3.91
N GLY A 456 2.62 -30.69 4.31
CA GLY A 456 1.81 -29.67 5.00
C GLY A 456 2.27 -29.36 6.43
N SER A 457 2.79 -30.36 7.17
CA SER A 457 3.22 -30.17 8.56
C SER A 457 4.59 -29.49 8.71
N LEU A 458 5.30 -29.29 7.60
CA LEU A 458 6.65 -28.73 7.62
C LEU A 458 6.69 -27.20 7.61
N GLY A 459 5.56 -26.54 7.28
CA GLY A 459 5.31 -25.11 7.41
C GLY A 459 6.48 -24.19 7.01
N VAL A 460 6.53 -23.73 5.76
CA VAL A 460 7.58 -22.82 5.19
C VAL A 460 7.32 -22.52 3.70
N SER A 461 8.15 -21.68 3.07
CA SER A 461 8.13 -21.33 1.63
C SER A 461 8.01 -22.54 0.69
N ASN A 462 8.75 -23.62 0.95
CA ASN A 462 8.77 -24.81 0.08
C ASN A 462 7.40 -25.49 -0.01
N ALA A 463 6.68 -25.58 1.12
CA ALA A 463 5.34 -26.16 1.16
C ALA A 463 4.34 -25.28 0.39
N LEU A 464 4.40 -23.95 0.60
CA LEU A 464 3.56 -23.00 -0.12
C LEU A 464 3.76 -23.15 -1.65
N LEU A 465 5.01 -23.09 -2.09
CA LEU A 465 5.33 -23.11 -3.52
C LEU A 465 5.07 -24.48 -4.15
N TYR A 466 5.24 -25.58 -3.42
CA TYR A 466 4.81 -26.91 -3.87
C TYR A 466 3.31 -26.95 -4.19
N TYR A 467 2.47 -26.57 -3.22
CA TYR A 467 1.02 -26.60 -3.40
C TYR A 467 0.56 -25.62 -4.49
N ALA A 468 1.23 -24.46 -4.61
CA ALA A 468 0.98 -23.53 -5.70
C ALA A 468 1.36 -24.15 -7.06
N ALA A 469 2.55 -24.73 -7.20
CA ALA A 469 3.00 -25.42 -8.41
C ALA A 469 2.01 -26.51 -8.83
N ARG A 470 1.61 -27.35 -7.88
CA ARG A 470 0.64 -28.42 -8.11
C ARG A 470 -0.70 -27.86 -8.59
N GLY A 471 -1.22 -26.83 -7.92
CA GLY A 471 -2.47 -26.18 -8.34
C GLY A 471 -2.40 -25.68 -9.78
N ILE A 472 -1.28 -25.08 -10.17
CA ILE A 472 -1.04 -24.58 -11.53
C ILE A 472 -0.93 -25.74 -12.53
N SER A 473 -0.19 -26.81 -12.22
CA SER A 473 -0.11 -28.03 -13.04
C SER A 473 -1.47 -28.76 -13.17
N GLU A 474 -2.36 -28.61 -12.19
CA GLU A 474 -3.75 -29.09 -12.25
C GLU A 474 -4.67 -28.16 -13.07
N GLY A 475 -4.11 -27.13 -13.72
CA GLY A 475 -4.81 -26.18 -14.55
C GLY A 475 -5.55 -25.09 -13.78
N LYS A 476 -5.34 -24.93 -12.46
CA LYS A 476 -5.97 -23.82 -11.70
C LYS A 476 -5.39 -22.49 -12.17
N ARG A 477 -6.19 -21.43 -12.02
CA ARG A 477 -5.69 -20.07 -12.17
C ARG A 477 -4.62 -19.80 -11.13
N GLN A 478 -3.60 -19.04 -11.49
CA GLN A 478 -2.40 -18.85 -10.66
C GLN A 478 -2.73 -18.27 -9.29
N GLY A 479 -3.67 -17.31 -9.23
CA GLY A 479 -4.12 -16.73 -7.96
C GLY A 479 -4.93 -17.71 -7.09
N ASP A 480 -5.76 -18.56 -7.69
CA ASP A 480 -6.48 -19.63 -6.96
C ASP A 480 -5.50 -20.66 -6.40
N ALA A 481 -4.47 -21.02 -7.18
CA ALA A 481 -3.43 -21.96 -6.74
C ALA A 481 -2.65 -21.42 -5.54
N LEU A 482 -2.23 -20.15 -5.57
CA LEU A 482 -1.54 -19.52 -4.44
C LEU A 482 -2.44 -19.43 -3.19
N ASN A 483 -3.71 -19.05 -3.34
CA ASN A 483 -4.62 -18.99 -2.21
C ASN A 483 -4.89 -20.38 -1.61
N ALA A 484 -5.12 -21.39 -2.45
CA ALA A 484 -5.29 -22.77 -1.97
C ALA A 484 -4.03 -23.27 -1.24
N ALA A 485 -2.84 -22.87 -1.68
CA ALA A 485 -1.59 -23.19 -1.01
C ALA A 485 -1.47 -22.53 0.36
N ARG A 486 -1.84 -21.24 0.49
CA ARG A 486 -1.83 -20.52 1.79
C ARG A 486 -2.72 -21.18 2.84
N VAL A 487 -3.87 -21.74 2.45
CA VAL A 487 -4.79 -22.44 3.35
C VAL A 487 -4.18 -23.72 3.93
N ARG A 488 -3.09 -24.24 3.35
CA ARG A 488 -2.36 -25.41 3.87
C ARG A 488 -1.39 -25.08 4.99
N LEU A 489 -1.04 -23.80 5.17
CA LEU A 489 -0.12 -23.35 6.21
C LEU A 489 -0.89 -23.04 7.51
N ASP A 490 -0.23 -23.21 8.65
CA ASP A 490 -0.81 -22.91 9.95
C ASP A 490 -0.73 -21.41 10.25
N ALA A 491 -1.86 -20.71 10.07
CA ALA A 491 -1.95 -19.29 10.38
C ALA A 491 -1.82 -18.96 11.89
N ALA A 492 -1.74 -19.95 12.79
CA ALA A 492 -1.37 -19.72 14.19
C ALA A 492 0.14 -19.67 14.40
N ASP A 493 0.92 -20.36 13.56
CA ASP A 493 2.37 -20.34 13.61
C ASP A 493 2.93 -19.01 13.06
N ALA A 494 4.01 -18.51 13.66
CA ALA A 494 4.58 -17.21 13.28
C ALA A 494 5.34 -17.27 11.94
N LEU A 495 6.02 -18.38 11.66
CA LEU A 495 6.79 -18.58 10.45
C LEU A 495 5.88 -18.80 9.24
N ASP A 496 4.82 -19.58 9.43
CA ASP A 496 3.79 -19.78 8.40
C ASP A 496 3.02 -18.50 8.13
N ARG A 497 2.66 -17.72 9.17
CA ARG A 497 2.07 -16.39 8.96
C ARG A 497 2.98 -15.47 8.17
N LEU A 498 4.27 -15.43 8.48
CA LEU A 498 5.24 -14.65 7.73
C LEU A 498 5.24 -15.08 6.25
N THR A 499 5.31 -16.38 5.99
CA THR A 499 5.26 -16.97 4.64
C THR A 499 3.98 -16.58 3.89
N ILE A 500 2.81 -16.65 4.54
CA ILE A 500 1.51 -16.25 3.95
C ILE A 500 1.52 -14.79 3.47
N VAL A 501 2.07 -13.88 4.28
CA VAL A 501 2.02 -12.43 4.00
C VAL A 501 3.12 -11.97 3.04
N GLN A 502 4.29 -12.58 3.05
CA GLN A 502 5.43 -12.12 2.24
C GLN A 502 5.45 -12.68 0.82
N PHE A 503 4.83 -13.82 0.57
CA PHE A 503 4.78 -14.37 -0.79
C PHE A 503 3.66 -13.72 -1.59
N ILE A 504 4.01 -13.02 -2.66
CA ILE A 504 3.06 -12.35 -3.56
C ILE A 504 3.07 -12.98 -4.95
N LEU A 505 2.00 -12.76 -5.71
CA LEU A 505 1.93 -13.09 -7.13
C LEU A 505 2.14 -11.80 -7.95
N ASN A 506 3.27 -11.71 -8.64
CA ASN A 506 3.47 -10.72 -9.68
C ASN A 506 2.96 -11.28 -11.01
N GLY A 507 1.93 -10.66 -11.59
CA GLY A 507 1.22 -11.11 -12.78
C GLY A 507 -0.30 -11.06 -12.62
N ASP A 508 -1.01 -11.48 -13.66
CA ASP A 508 -2.47 -11.55 -13.66
C ASP A 508 -2.94 -12.82 -12.91
N PRO A 509 -3.71 -12.70 -11.81
CA PRO A 509 -4.13 -13.84 -11.01
C PRO A 509 -5.09 -14.80 -11.73
N THR A 510 -5.65 -14.37 -12.86
CA THR A 510 -6.68 -15.12 -13.60
C THR A 510 -6.12 -16.03 -14.69
N LEU A 511 -4.85 -15.86 -15.06
CA LEU A 511 -4.19 -16.67 -16.07
C LEU A 511 -3.97 -18.11 -15.61
N ARG A 512 -3.91 -19.03 -16.58
CA ARG A 512 -3.55 -20.45 -16.42
C ARG A 512 -2.20 -20.71 -17.09
N ALA A 513 -1.49 -21.76 -16.70
CA ALA A 513 -0.21 -22.13 -17.30
C ALA A 513 -0.30 -23.27 -18.33
N GLY A 514 -1.50 -23.80 -18.58
CA GLY A 514 -1.82 -24.93 -19.47
C GLY A 514 -3.26 -25.37 -19.28
#